data_AF-A0A1Y3AW94-F1
#
_entry.id   AF-A0A1Y3AW94-F1
#
_cell.length_a   1.000
_cell.length_b   1.000
_cell.length_c   1.000
_cell.angle_alpha   90.00
_cell.angle_beta   90.00
_cell.angle_gamma   90.00
#
_symmetry.space_group_name_H-M   'P 1'
#
loop_
_entity.id
_entity.type
_entity.pdbx_description
1 polymer ?
#
loop_
_entity_poly.entity_id
_entity_poly.type
_entity_poly.pdbx_seq_one_letter_code
_entity_poly.pdbx_strand_id
1 'polypeptide(L)'
;MYRNIRHIQGRRDLKSIIPCTPLAVIKVLEHCNVYDSDVPYGNQLRGKTITIINRSEVVGRPLAALLANDGAKVFSVDINDILLFYRGSDLELSKYKVEDTDKKLEEVLPISDIVITGVPSPNYRVPL
;
A
#
# COMPACT_ATOMS: atom_id res chain seq x y z
N MET A 1 10.58 10.44 1.44
CA MET A 1 9.47 11.13 2.14
C MET A 1 8.67 10.16 3.02
N TYR A 2 8.30 8.97 2.58
CA TYR A 2 7.59 7.99 3.44
C TYR A 2 8.57 7.01 4.11
N ARG A 3 8.96 7.29 5.34
CA ARG A 3 9.68 6.34 6.20
C ARG A 3 8.65 5.62 7.07
N ASN A 4 8.87 4.35 7.39
CA ASN A 4 8.06 3.61 8.37
C ASN A 4 8.38 4.07 9.81
N ILE A 5 8.34 5.39 10.04
CA ILE A 5 8.53 6.02 11.34
C ILE A 5 7.13 6.35 11.83
N ARG A 6 6.53 5.39 12.54
CA ARG A 6 5.20 5.56 13.13
C ARG A 6 5.24 6.21 14.50
N HIS A 7 6.43 6.45 15.06
CA HIS A 7 6.62 7.14 16.34
C HIS A 7 7.68 8.24 16.24
N ILE A 8 7.47 9.36 16.92
CA ILE A 8 8.39 10.50 16.91
C ILE A 8 9.62 10.15 17.77
N GLN A 9 10.82 10.10 17.17
CA GLN A 9 12.11 10.01 17.89
C GLN A 9 12.17 8.98 19.05
N GLY A 10 11.79 7.72 18.79
CA GLY A 10 11.95 6.64 19.78
C GLY A 10 10.96 6.66 20.96
N ARG A 11 10.08 7.67 21.02
CA ARG A 11 8.98 7.76 21.98
C ARG A 11 7.79 6.92 21.51
N ARG A 12 7.65 5.71 22.07
CA ARG A 12 6.56 4.77 21.72
C ARG A 12 5.15 5.31 22.05
N ASP A 13 5.09 6.35 22.87
CA ASP A 13 3.89 7.07 23.30
C ASP A 13 3.40 8.11 22.28
N LEU A 14 4.25 8.58 21.35
CA LEU A 14 3.90 9.60 20.37
C LEU A 14 3.84 9.05 18.96
N LYS A 15 2.62 8.92 18.43
CA LYS A 15 2.36 8.52 17.04
C LYS A 15 2.79 9.63 16.08
N SER A 16 3.48 9.24 15.02
CA SER A 16 3.81 10.10 13.89
C SER A 16 2.54 10.47 13.15
N ILE A 17 2.48 11.69 12.61
CA ILE A 17 1.33 12.17 11.86
C ILE A 17 1.32 11.47 10.50
N ILE A 18 0.25 10.74 10.24
CA ILE A 18 -0.02 10.06 8.97
C ILE A 18 -1.18 10.78 8.29
N PRO A 19 -1.18 10.97 6.95
CA PRO A 19 -2.32 11.55 6.26
C PRO A 19 -3.61 10.78 6.56
N CYS A 20 -4.70 11.50 6.81
CA CYS A 20 -5.93 10.91 7.35
C CYS A 20 -6.57 9.88 6.42
N THR A 21 -6.57 10.10 5.10
CA THR A 21 -7.16 9.17 4.13
C THR A 21 -6.40 7.84 4.05
N PRO A 22 -5.06 7.81 3.86
CA PRO A 22 -4.30 6.57 3.98
C PRO A 22 -4.48 5.86 5.33
N LEU A 23 -4.51 6.61 6.43
CA LEU A 23 -4.74 6.03 7.76
C LEU A 23 -6.13 5.39 7.88
N ALA A 24 -7.17 6.05 7.38
CA ALA A 24 -8.53 5.53 7.38
C ALA A 24 -8.61 4.21 6.58
N VAL A 25 -7.98 4.13 5.41
CA VAL A 25 -7.93 2.90 4.61
C VAL A 25 -7.25 1.77 5.38
N ILE A 26 -6.11 2.03 6.05
CA ILE A 26 -5.45 1.03 6.91
C ILE A 26 -6.40 0.56 8.01
N LYS A 27 -7.13 1.46 8.67
CA LYS A 27 -8.11 1.10 9.71
C LYS A 27 -9.28 0.26 9.20
N VAL A 28 -9.75 0.54 7.98
CA VAL A 28 -10.77 -0.31 7.33
C VAL A 28 -10.21 -1.72 7.07
N LEU A 29 -8.98 -1.83 6.56
CA LEU A 29 -8.34 -3.13 6.32
C LEU A 29 -8.09 -3.92 7.63
N GLU A 30 -7.66 -3.24 8.70
CA GLU A 30 -7.56 -3.83 10.03
C GLU A 30 -8.93 -4.37 10.49
N HIS A 31 -9.99 -3.57 10.35
CA HIS A 31 -11.35 -3.97 10.75
C HIS A 31 -11.87 -5.16 9.93
N CYS A 32 -11.49 -5.27 8.66
CA CYS A 32 -11.83 -6.39 7.79
C CYS A 32 -10.98 -7.66 8.05
N ASN A 33 -10.14 -7.69 9.10
CA ASN A 33 -9.22 -8.79 9.42
C ASN A 33 -8.26 -9.16 8.29
N VAL A 34 -7.89 -8.17 7.46
CA VAL A 34 -6.88 -8.37 6.41
C VAL A 34 -5.47 -8.44 6.99
N TYR A 35 -5.23 -7.68 8.05
CA TYR A 35 -3.96 -7.66 8.77
C TYR A 35 -3.86 -8.90 9.65
N ASP A 36 -2.78 -9.65 9.49
CA ASP A 36 -2.47 -10.78 10.36
C ASP A 36 -2.05 -10.26 11.75
N SER A 37 -2.76 -10.74 12.78
CA SER A 37 -2.54 -10.36 14.18
C SER A 37 -1.38 -11.13 14.82
N ASP A 38 -1.08 -12.31 14.29
CA ASP A 38 -0.07 -13.22 14.83
C ASP A 38 1.33 -12.88 14.31
N VAL A 39 1.41 -12.07 13.25
CA VAL A 39 2.66 -11.62 12.64
C VAL A 39 3.12 -10.30 13.29
N PRO A 40 4.44 -10.11 13.50
CA PRO A 40 4.97 -8.87 14.04
C PRO A 40 4.52 -7.64 13.24
N TYR A 41 4.29 -6.56 13.98
CA TYR A 41 3.91 -5.27 13.43
C TYR A 41 4.86 -4.80 12.32
N GLY A 42 4.29 -4.34 11.20
CA GLY A 42 5.06 -3.96 10.01
C GLY A 42 5.35 -5.11 9.03
N ASN A 43 4.93 -6.34 9.34
CA ASN A 43 4.95 -7.48 8.41
C ASN A 43 3.56 -8.15 8.26
N GLN A 44 2.52 -7.52 8.81
CA GLN A 44 1.16 -8.07 8.94
C GLN A 44 0.43 -8.25 7.61
N LEU A 45 0.92 -7.62 6.54
CA LEU A 45 0.40 -7.78 5.18
C LEU A 45 1.31 -8.66 4.30
N ARG A 46 2.22 -9.42 4.92
CA ARG A 46 3.12 -10.31 4.17
C ARG A 46 2.32 -11.30 3.33
N GLY A 47 2.72 -11.44 2.06
CA GLY A 47 2.08 -12.35 1.11
C GLY A 47 0.78 -11.81 0.51
N LYS A 48 0.33 -10.61 0.89
CA LYS A 48 -0.81 -9.94 0.26
C LYS A 48 -0.38 -9.13 -0.95
N THR A 49 -1.14 -9.24 -2.02
CA THR A 49 -1.00 -8.44 -3.24
C THR A 49 -2.12 -7.41 -3.30
N ILE A 50 -1.76 -6.14 -3.40
CA ILE A 50 -2.70 -5.01 -3.35
C ILE A 50 -2.54 -4.17 -4.61
N THR A 51 -3.63 -3.86 -5.29
CA THR A 51 -3.64 -2.89 -6.38
C THR A 51 -4.28 -1.59 -5.92
N ILE A 52 -3.57 -0.48 -6.10
CA ILE A 52 -4.06 0.87 -5.85
C ILE A 52 -4.21 1.59 -7.18
N ILE A 53 -5.44 1.93 -7.54
CA ILE A 53 -5.78 2.71 -8.74
C ILE A 53 -5.87 4.18 -8.37
N ASN A 54 -4.69 4.78 -8.15
CA ASN A 54 -4.41 6.20 -7.95
C ASN A 54 -2.93 6.33 -7.52
N ARG A 55 -2.14 7.23 -8.13
CA ARG A 55 -0.76 7.53 -7.70
C ARG A 55 -0.54 8.99 -7.26
N SER A 56 -1.60 9.69 -6.86
CA SER A 56 -1.51 11.05 -6.33
C SER A 56 -0.58 11.15 -5.13
N GLU A 57 0.11 12.28 -5.02
CA GLU A 57 0.99 12.61 -3.90
C GLU A 57 0.25 12.75 -2.56
N VAL A 58 -1.05 13.02 -2.63
CA VAL A 58 -1.91 13.27 -1.46
C VAL A 58 -2.40 11.96 -0.83
N VAL A 59 -2.78 10.96 -1.63
CA VAL A 59 -3.41 9.72 -1.14
C VAL A 59 -2.76 8.47 -1.72
N GLY A 60 -2.68 8.35 -3.04
CA GLY A 60 -2.29 7.10 -3.72
C GLY A 60 -0.88 6.64 -3.36
N ARG A 61 0.12 7.48 -3.64
CA ARG A 61 1.53 7.17 -3.36
C ARG A 61 1.85 7.00 -1.88
N PRO A 62 1.37 7.85 -0.94
CA PRO A 62 1.59 7.62 0.50
C PRO A 62 0.95 6.30 0.97
N LEU A 63 -0.24 5.96 0.49
CA LEU A 63 -0.90 4.71 0.84
C LEU A 63 -0.10 3.49 0.34
N ALA A 64 0.36 3.53 -0.92
CA ALA A 64 1.20 2.46 -1.49
C ALA A 64 2.45 2.22 -0.66
N ALA A 65 3.13 3.31 -0.27
CA ALA A 65 4.33 3.23 0.56
C ALA A 65 4.07 2.67 1.96
N LEU A 66 2.93 2.99 2.59
CA LEU A 66 2.58 2.48 3.92
C LEU A 66 2.28 0.98 3.88
N LEU A 67 1.45 0.54 2.93
CA LEU A 67 1.08 -0.87 2.79
C LEU A 67 2.28 -1.74 2.40
N ALA A 68 3.15 -1.25 1.49
CA ALA A 68 4.38 -1.96 1.15
C ALA A 68 5.36 -2.03 2.33
N ASN A 69 5.39 -1.00 3.17
CA ASN A 69 6.18 -1.03 4.41
C ASN A 69 5.66 -2.06 5.42
N ASP A 70 4.36 -2.36 5.39
CA ASP A 70 3.71 -3.39 6.22
C ASP A 70 3.83 -4.81 5.65
N GLY A 71 4.56 -4.95 4.54
CA GLY A 71 4.93 -6.24 3.95
C GLY A 71 4.12 -6.66 2.73
N ALA A 72 3.16 -5.83 2.28
CA ALA A 72 2.40 -6.11 1.07
C ALA A 72 3.25 -5.92 -0.20
N LYS A 73 2.88 -6.64 -1.26
CA LYS A 73 3.25 -6.30 -2.63
C LYS A 73 2.19 -5.37 -3.20
N VAL A 74 2.56 -4.14 -3.54
CA VAL A 74 1.59 -3.12 -3.94
C VAL A 74 1.83 -2.67 -5.38
N PHE A 75 0.86 -2.89 -6.26
CA PHE A 75 0.82 -2.31 -7.59
C PHE A 75 0.16 -0.92 -7.51
N SER A 76 0.96 0.12 -7.69
CA SER A 76 0.50 1.50 -7.77
C SER A 76 0.25 1.86 -9.23
N VAL A 77 -1.02 1.98 -9.60
CA VAL A 77 -1.47 2.27 -10.96
C VAL A 77 -1.68 3.77 -11.12
N ASP A 78 -1.11 4.31 -12.19
CA ASP A 78 -1.35 5.65 -12.69
C ASP A 78 -1.89 5.59 -14.13
N ILE A 79 -2.18 6.75 -14.71
CA ILE A 79 -2.75 6.85 -16.06
C ILE A 79 -1.80 6.28 -17.12
N ASN A 80 -0.49 6.41 -16.92
CA ASN A 80 0.51 6.06 -17.94
C ASN A 80 1.20 4.71 -17.70
N ASP A 81 1.28 4.26 -16.45
CA ASP A 81 2.19 3.21 -16.02
C ASP A 81 1.77 2.60 -14.67
N ILE A 82 2.39 1.47 -14.34
CA ILE A 82 2.23 0.80 -13.05
C ILE A 82 3.61 0.69 -12.40
N LEU A 83 3.66 1.00 -11.11
CA LEU A 83 4.85 0.79 -10.27
C LEU A 83 4.60 -0.29 -9.24
N LEU A 84 5.64 -1.05 -8.94
CA LEU A 84 5.63 -2.08 -7.91
C LEU A 84 6.35 -1.59 -6.65
N PHE A 85 5.61 -1.51 -5.54
CA PHE A 85 6.11 -1.17 -4.22
C PHE A 85 6.17 -2.44 -3.37
N TYR A 86 7.36 -2.80 -2.87
CA TYR A 86 7.52 -4.03 -2.08
C TYR A 86 8.82 -4.01 -1.24
N ARG A 87 8.94 -4.88 -0.24
CA ARG A 87 10.09 -4.97 0.69
C ARG A 87 11.07 -6.12 0.38
N GLY A 88 11.10 -6.61 -0.85
CA GLY A 88 11.85 -7.82 -1.23
C GLY A 88 11.03 -9.10 -0.96
N SER A 89 11.45 -10.22 -1.57
CA SER A 89 10.78 -11.52 -1.50
C SER A 89 10.59 -12.01 -0.05
N ASP A 90 11.61 -11.81 0.79
CA ASP A 90 11.65 -12.26 2.19
C ASP A 90 11.65 -11.09 3.20
N LEU A 91 11.15 -9.92 2.79
CA LEU A 91 11.14 -8.70 3.63
C LEU A 91 12.54 -8.25 4.11
N GLU A 92 13.58 -8.69 3.40
CA GLU A 92 14.99 -8.44 3.72
C GLU A 92 15.33 -6.95 3.79
N LEU A 93 14.53 -6.12 3.12
CA LEU A 93 14.74 -4.69 3.06
C LEU A 93 14.10 -4.00 4.26
N SER A 94 14.88 -3.14 4.90
CA SER A 94 14.44 -2.24 5.97
C SER A 94 13.39 -1.22 5.52
N LYS A 95 13.26 -1.01 4.20
CA LYS A 95 12.31 -0.11 3.56
C LYS A 95 11.84 -0.68 2.23
N TYR A 96 10.60 -0.36 1.84
CA TYR A 96 10.11 -0.68 0.49
C TYR A 96 11.03 -0.09 -0.60
N LYS A 97 11.15 -0.83 -1.70
CA LYS A 97 11.65 -0.38 -3.00
C LYS A 97 10.49 -0.10 -3.94
N VAL A 98 10.79 0.66 -4.97
CA VAL A 98 9.88 0.95 -6.08
C VAL A 98 10.56 0.48 -7.34
N GLU A 99 9.87 -0.31 -8.14
CA GLU A 99 10.33 -0.82 -9.43
C GLU A 99 9.27 -0.55 -10.50
N ASP A 100 9.73 -0.28 -11.71
CA ASP A 100 8.86 -0.24 -12.88
C ASP A 100 8.40 -1.67 -13.22
N THR A 101 7.20 -1.77 -13.78
CA THR A 101 6.65 -3.05 -14.25
C THR A 101 5.97 -2.86 -15.60
N ASP A 102 6.21 -3.78 -16.53
CA ASP A 102 5.57 -3.79 -17.85
C ASP A 102 4.12 -4.33 -17.81
N LYS A 103 3.68 -4.79 -16.64
CA LYS A 103 2.32 -5.29 -16.42
C LYS A 103 1.27 -4.22 -16.67
N LYS A 104 0.15 -4.65 -17.23
CA LYS A 104 -1.06 -3.85 -17.42
C LYS A 104 -2.06 -4.06 -16.28
N LEU A 105 -3.04 -3.16 -16.19
CA LEU A 105 -4.11 -3.22 -15.19
C LEU A 105 -4.85 -4.58 -15.23
N GLU A 106 -5.13 -5.08 -16.45
CA GLU A 106 -5.78 -6.36 -16.72
C GLU A 106 -5.00 -7.57 -16.18
N GLU A 107 -3.68 -7.46 -16.06
CA GLU A 107 -2.82 -8.54 -15.55
C GLU A 107 -2.66 -8.50 -14.03
N VAL A 108 -2.75 -7.31 -13.43
CA VAL A 108 -2.58 -7.14 -11.97
C VAL A 108 -3.88 -7.32 -11.20
N LEU A 109 -5.03 -6.98 -11.77
CA LEU A 109 -6.33 -7.12 -11.10
C LEU A 109 -6.65 -8.58 -10.71
N PRO A 110 -6.49 -9.60 -11.59
CA PRO A 110 -6.82 -10.98 -11.26
C PRO A 110 -5.94 -11.61 -10.17
N ILE A 111 -4.73 -11.09 -9.98
CA ILE A 111 -3.77 -11.59 -8.97
C ILE A 111 -3.81 -10.79 -7.66
N SER A 112 -4.64 -9.74 -7.59
CA SER A 112 -4.74 -8.88 -6.42
C SER A 112 -5.72 -9.44 -5.41
N ASP A 113 -5.28 -9.60 -4.16
CA ASP A 113 -6.17 -9.93 -3.03
C ASP A 113 -7.07 -8.75 -2.68
N ILE A 114 -6.57 -7.52 -2.90
CA ILE A 114 -7.22 -6.27 -2.48
C ILE A 114 -7.07 -5.24 -3.59
N VAL A 115 -8.17 -4.57 -3.92
CA VAL A 115 -8.18 -3.45 -4.88
C VAL A 115 -8.71 -2.20 -4.18
N ILE A 116 -7.94 -1.11 -4.23
CA ILE A 116 -8.28 0.19 -3.68
C ILE A 116 -8.30 1.19 -4.82
N THR A 117 -9.44 1.85 -5.05
CA THR A 117 -9.58 2.86 -6.10
C THR A 117 -9.83 4.24 -5.51
N GLY A 118 -9.22 5.26 -6.13
CA GLY A 118 -9.38 6.66 -5.73
C GLY A 118 -9.41 7.60 -6.94
N VAL A 119 -9.91 7.14 -8.09
CA VAL A 119 -9.95 7.92 -9.33
C VAL A 119 -11.02 9.03 -9.20
N PRO A 120 -10.69 10.31 -9.47
CA PRO A 120 -11.63 11.42 -9.30
C PRO A 120 -12.71 11.53 -10.40
N SER A 121 -12.84 10.51 -11.26
CA SER A 121 -13.81 10.49 -12.34
C SER A 121 -15.06 9.71 -11.92
N PRO A 122 -16.26 10.34 -11.95
CA PRO A 122 -17.50 9.68 -11.54
C PRO A 122 -17.89 8.52 -12.48
N ASN A 123 -17.38 8.53 -13.71
CA ASN A 123 -17.65 7.52 -14.73
C ASN A 123 -16.64 6.38 -14.70
N TYR A 124 -15.57 6.49 -13.91
CA TYR A 124 -14.58 5.42 -13.82
C TYR A 124 -15.19 4.18 -13.16
N ARG A 125 -14.91 3.02 -13.75
CA ARG A 125 -15.25 1.70 -13.20
C ARG A 125 -13.98 0.86 -13.23
N VAL A 126 -13.76 0.11 -12.15
CA VAL A 126 -12.69 -0.89 -12.13
C VAL A 126 -13.06 -1.95 -13.17
N PRO A 127 -12.19 -2.25 -14.15
CA PRO A 127 -12.46 -3.28 -15.13
C PRO A 127 -12.33 -4.65 -14.45
N LEU A 128 -13.48 -5.21 -14.04
CA LEU A 128 -13.61 -6.54 -13.43
C LEU A 128 -13.89 -7.60 -14.49
#